data_AF-A0A1U8HPL3-F1
#
_entry.id   AF-A0A1U8HPL3-F1
#
_cell.length_a   1.000
_cell.length_b   1.000
_cell.length_c   1.000
_cell.angle_alpha   90.00
_cell.angle_beta   90.00
_cell.angle_gamma   90.00
#
_symmetry.space_group_name_H-M   'P 1'
#
loop_
_entity.id
_entity.type
_entity.pdbx_description
1 polymer ?
#
loop_
_entity_poly.entity_id
_entity_poly.type
_entity_poly.pdbx_seq_one_letter_code
_entity_poly.pdbx_strand_id
1 'polypeptide(L)'
;MPNSPSQNGRPSSMVIKKAQSVIPAHLVAEAISTLQGLDLRWSGPITPTEMQYVEQYVFAKYPQYCNGLVEDGLKMIDVDSLSNNDESFETVADNKQKSPRIVGNRESFSSSATSGMVDIDNTQLEPSRLLDILTRKTSFLGNFVSIPEIQAQNRALKHCGLSEDEYLVLFMPNYKDAMMLIGESYPFFKGNYYLTIIAEESDYIREFASQRESKVISAPETWLDLRIKGSQLSQNFRRKCKHSPKGLFAYPADVSGTTRLSMHWISEAHRNSWHVLLDATPLVFSEGQRLPLALHQPDFVLCTVDNTHAHPSKITCLLVRKRSFDTTSSSP
;
A
#
# COMPACT_ATOMS: atom_id res chain seq x y z
N MET A 1 -41.48 -26.31 -71.92
CA MET A 1 -40.82 -26.32 -70.60
C MET A 1 -39.31 -26.36 -70.85
N PRO A 2 -38.53 -25.52 -70.16
CA PRO A 2 -37.50 -24.69 -70.79
C PRO A 2 -36.07 -25.21 -70.58
N ASN A 3 -35.20 -24.92 -71.54
CA ASN A 3 -33.74 -24.91 -71.38
C ASN A 3 -33.26 -23.46 -71.43
N SER A 4 -32.49 -23.05 -70.42
CA SER A 4 -31.78 -21.76 -70.34
C SER A 4 -30.27 -21.98 -70.38
N PRO A 5 -29.47 -20.97 -70.80
CA PRO A 5 -28.17 -21.20 -71.42
C PRO A 5 -26.95 -20.75 -70.58
N SER A 6 -25.79 -21.22 -71.06
CA SER A 6 -24.45 -20.59 -71.05
C SER A 6 -23.79 -20.23 -69.71
N GLN A 7 -22.75 -21.00 -69.35
CA GLN A 7 -21.64 -20.52 -68.52
C GLN A 7 -20.52 -19.96 -69.40
N ASN A 8 -20.27 -18.67 -69.22
CA ASN A 8 -19.12 -17.90 -69.71
C ASN A 8 -18.27 -17.54 -68.48
N GLY A 9 -16.95 -17.51 -68.61
CA GLY A 9 -16.10 -16.71 -67.70
C GLY A 9 -14.83 -17.38 -67.18
N ARG A 10 -13.67 -16.87 -67.63
CA ARG A 10 -12.32 -17.10 -67.09
C ARG A 10 -12.26 -17.00 -65.55
N PRO A 11 -11.37 -17.75 -64.86
CA PRO A 11 -11.08 -17.49 -63.46
C PRO A 11 -10.38 -16.14 -63.31
N SER A 12 -10.97 -15.23 -62.54
CA SER A 12 -10.32 -14.00 -62.09
C SER A 12 -9.20 -14.35 -61.11
N SER A 13 -8.00 -13.83 -61.36
CA SER A 13 -6.91 -13.89 -60.39
C SER A 13 -7.33 -13.10 -59.15
N MET A 14 -7.54 -13.82 -58.04
CA MET A 14 -7.91 -13.23 -56.77
C MET A 14 -6.70 -12.46 -56.22
N VAL A 15 -6.74 -11.13 -56.32
CA VAL A 15 -5.78 -10.25 -55.66
C VAL A 15 -6.07 -10.33 -54.15
N ILE A 16 -5.27 -11.12 -53.44
CA ILE A 16 -5.32 -11.18 -51.98
C ILE A 16 -4.83 -9.82 -51.46
N LYS A 17 -5.75 -8.97 -51.03
CA LYS A 17 -5.42 -7.78 -50.26
C LYS A 17 -4.83 -8.25 -48.93
N LYS A 18 -3.51 -8.09 -48.78
CA LYS A 18 -2.80 -8.28 -47.50
C LYS A 18 -3.46 -7.36 -46.47
N ALA A 19 -4.22 -7.94 -45.54
CA ALA A 19 -4.78 -7.20 -44.43
C ALA A 19 -3.61 -6.62 -43.63
N GLN A 20 -3.57 -5.30 -43.53
CA GLN A 20 -2.53 -4.59 -42.77
C GLN A 20 -2.91 -4.75 -41.29
N SER A 21 -2.50 -5.86 -40.66
CA SER A 21 -2.68 -6.05 -39.23
C SER A 21 -1.79 -5.05 -38.50
N VAL A 22 -2.41 -4.07 -37.87
CA VAL A 22 -1.70 -3.09 -37.05
C VAL A 22 -1.28 -3.79 -35.77
N ILE A 23 0.03 -3.90 -35.54
CA ILE A 23 0.57 -4.39 -34.27
C ILE A 23 0.12 -3.44 -33.15
N PRO A 24 -0.59 -3.92 -32.11
CA PRO A 24 -1.00 -3.07 -31.00
C PRO A 24 0.17 -2.32 -30.37
N ALA A 25 -0.02 -1.03 -30.08
CA ALA A 25 1.06 -0.15 -29.60
C ALA A 25 1.78 -0.65 -28.34
N HIS A 26 1.08 -1.39 -27.47
CA HIS A 26 1.70 -1.98 -26.27
C HIS A 26 2.71 -3.08 -26.60
N LEU A 27 2.48 -3.87 -27.66
CA LEU A 27 3.45 -4.89 -28.13
C LEU A 27 4.65 -4.25 -28.81
N VAL A 28 4.41 -3.13 -29.52
CA VAL A 28 5.50 -2.31 -30.06
C VAL A 28 6.38 -1.78 -28.94
N ALA A 29 5.77 -1.19 -27.89
CA ALA A 29 6.51 -0.68 -26.74
C ALA A 29 7.28 -1.78 -26.00
N GLU A 30 6.69 -2.97 -25.84
CA GLU A 30 7.36 -4.11 -25.23
C GLU A 30 8.60 -4.55 -26.01
N ALA A 31 8.48 -4.71 -27.33
CA ALA A 31 9.60 -5.09 -28.19
C ALA A 31 10.71 -4.04 -28.17
N ILE A 32 10.37 -2.75 -28.23
CA ILE A 32 11.37 -1.68 -28.17
C ILE A 32 12.11 -1.67 -26.83
N SER A 33 11.43 -2.06 -25.74
CA SER A 33 12.02 -2.14 -24.40
C SER A 33 13.07 -3.25 -24.25
N THR A 34 13.13 -4.24 -25.16
CA THR A 34 14.13 -5.32 -25.12
C THR A 34 15.43 -4.98 -25.86
N LEU A 35 15.49 -3.84 -26.56
CA LEU A 35 16.71 -3.36 -27.22
C LEU A 35 17.60 -2.64 -26.19
N GLN A 36 18.76 -3.22 -25.89
CA GLN A 36 19.74 -2.63 -24.96
C GLN A 36 20.40 -1.38 -25.60
N GLY A 37 20.47 -0.26 -24.87
CA GLY A 37 21.17 0.96 -25.29
C GLY A 37 20.29 2.12 -25.78
N LEU A 38 18.96 2.03 -25.66
CA LEU A 38 18.00 3.08 -26.05
C LEU A 38 17.72 4.13 -24.96
N ASP A 39 18.40 4.11 -23.81
CA ASP A 39 18.18 5.00 -22.66
C ASP A 39 18.24 6.50 -23.00
N LEU A 40 18.80 6.88 -24.15
CA LEU A 40 18.92 8.25 -24.61
C LEU A 40 17.90 8.69 -25.68
N ARG A 41 16.99 7.80 -26.14
CA ARG A 41 16.14 8.07 -27.33
C ARG A 41 14.65 7.73 -27.14
N TRP A 42 14.11 7.86 -25.93
CA TRP A 42 12.69 7.57 -25.64
C TRP A 42 11.66 8.52 -26.30
N SER A 43 12.11 9.54 -27.06
CA SER A 43 11.24 10.55 -27.69
C SER A 43 11.36 10.64 -29.21
N GLY A 44 12.04 9.69 -29.87
CA GLY A 44 12.20 9.68 -31.33
C GLY A 44 11.12 8.86 -32.05
N PRO A 45 10.79 9.17 -33.33
CA PRO A 45 9.96 8.29 -34.15
C PRO A 45 10.64 6.92 -34.33
N ILE A 46 9.84 5.85 -34.28
CA ILE A 46 10.28 4.47 -34.50
C ILE A 46 10.88 4.36 -35.90
N THR A 47 12.13 3.92 -35.96
CA THR A 47 12.85 3.72 -37.23
C THR A 47 12.35 2.45 -37.93
N PRO A 48 12.52 2.35 -39.27
CA PRO A 48 12.14 1.14 -40.01
C PRO A 48 12.82 -0.13 -39.49
N THR A 49 14.07 -0.02 -39.02
CA THR A 49 14.84 -1.13 -38.43
C THR A 49 14.28 -1.57 -37.07
N GLU A 50 13.85 -0.61 -36.23
CA GLU A 50 13.18 -0.87 -34.96
C GLU A 50 11.81 -1.54 -35.20
N MET A 51 11.07 -1.10 -36.22
CA MET A 51 9.80 -1.74 -36.60
C MET A 51 9.99 -3.17 -37.10
N GLN A 52 11.04 -3.45 -37.87
CA GLN A 52 11.36 -4.80 -38.33
C GLN A 52 11.71 -5.74 -37.16
N TYR A 53 12.42 -5.22 -36.15
CA TYR A 53 12.65 -5.96 -34.91
C TYR A 53 11.34 -6.25 -34.16
N VAL A 54 10.44 -5.27 -34.06
CA VAL A 54 9.12 -5.45 -33.44
C VAL A 54 8.32 -6.54 -34.16
N GLU A 55 8.32 -6.57 -35.48
CA GLU A 55 7.65 -7.62 -36.26
C GLU A 55 8.21 -9.01 -35.93
N GLN A 56 9.54 -9.16 -35.85
CA GLN A 56 10.19 -10.43 -35.49
C GLN A 56 9.91 -10.83 -34.05
N TYR A 57 9.94 -9.87 -33.13
CA TYR A 57 9.66 -10.07 -31.71
C TYR A 57 8.22 -10.55 -31.49
N VAL A 58 7.26 -9.87 -32.12
CA VAL A 58 5.83 -10.24 -32.05
C VAL A 58 5.58 -11.58 -32.73
N PHE A 59 6.24 -11.86 -33.85
CA PHE A 59 6.16 -13.16 -34.52
C PHE A 59 6.66 -14.31 -33.66
N ALA A 60 7.78 -14.11 -32.96
CA ALA A 60 8.35 -15.15 -32.10
C ALA A 60 7.57 -15.33 -30.79
N LYS A 61 7.13 -14.24 -30.17
CA LYS A 61 6.59 -14.25 -28.80
C LYS A 61 5.06 -14.28 -28.74
N TYR A 62 4.40 -13.72 -29.74
CA TYR A 62 2.95 -13.64 -29.80
C TYR A 62 2.38 -14.07 -31.16
N PRO A 63 2.53 -15.36 -31.53
CA PRO A 63 2.05 -15.88 -32.82
C PRO A 63 0.57 -15.61 -33.08
N GLN A 64 -0.24 -15.48 -32.02
CA GLN A 64 -1.66 -15.16 -32.10
C GLN A 64 -1.97 -13.80 -32.75
N TYR A 65 -1.02 -12.85 -32.74
CA TYR A 65 -1.16 -11.57 -33.47
C TYR A 65 -0.66 -11.66 -34.92
N CYS A 66 -0.10 -12.81 -35.31
CA CYS A 66 0.42 -13.07 -36.65
C CYS A 66 -0.55 -13.85 -37.55
N ASN A 67 -1.72 -14.24 -37.02
CA ASN A 67 -2.71 -15.06 -37.74
C ASN A 67 -3.53 -14.26 -38.77
N GLY A 68 -2.84 -13.63 -39.71
CA GLY A 68 -3.32 -13.33 -41.07
C GLY A 68 -2.57 -14.13 -42.15
N LEU A 69 -1.75 -15.12 -41.77
CA LEU A 69 -0.99 -15.97 -42.69
C LEU A 69 -1.36 -17.46 -42.48
N VAL A 70 -2.27 -17.91 -43.36
CA VAL A 70 -2.45 -19.28 -43.89
C VAL A 70 -3.12 -20.37 -43.01
N GLU A 71 -4.38 -20.62 -43.39
CA GLU A 71 -5.19 -21.87 -43.52
C GLU A 71 -5.31 -22.96 -42.43
N ASP A 72 -6.58 -23.13 -42.04
CA ASP A 72 -7.40 -24.35 -41.90
C ASP A 72 -7.10 -25.45 -40.85
N GLY A 73 -8.07 -25.62 -39.93
CA GLY A 73 -8.46 -26.93 -39.42
C GLY A 73 -8.94 -27.02 -37.96
N LEU A 74 -10.24 -26.76 -37.71
CA LEU A 74 -11.15 -27.48 -36.77
C LEU A 74 -10.72 -27.61 -35.28
N LYS A 75 -11.44 -27.12 -34.24
CA LYS A 75 -12.88 -27.16 -33.92
C LYS A 75 -13.19 -26.13 -32.81
N MET A 76 -14.30 -25.42 -32.97
CA MET A 76 -15.02 -24.70 -31.92
C MET A 76 -15.55 -25.69 -30.87
N ILE A 77 -15.43 -25.36 -29.58
CA ILE A 77 -16.26 -25.95 -28.52
C ILE A 77 -17.09 -24.82 -27.90
N ASP A 78 -18.38 -25.11 -27.90
CA ASP A 78 -19.56 -24.33 -27.56
C ASP A 78 -19.53 -23.74 -26.14
N VAL A 79 -19.92 -22.48 -26.05
CA VAL A 79 -20.34 -21.82 -24.81
C VAL A 79 -21.86 -21.94 -24.75
N ASP A 80 -22.36 -23.07 -24.23
CA ASP A 80 -23.73 -23.23 -23.72
C ASP A 80 -23.90 -24.61 -23.07
N SER A 81 -23.66 -24.69 -21.76
CA SER A 81 -24.07 -25.74 -20.79
C SER A 81 -23.33 -25.43 -19.48
N LEU A 82 -23.93 -24.89 -18.42
CA LEU A 82 -24.83 -25.60 -17.51
C LEU A 82 -25.61 -24.56 -16.70
N SER A 83 -26.86 -24.33 -17.08
CA SER A 83 -27.90 -23.78 -16.20
C SER A 83 -28.98 -24.86 -16.08
N ASN A 84 -29.58 -24.94 -14.88
CA ASN A 84 -30.69 -25.81 -14.47
C ASN A 84 -30.28 -27.11 -13.76
N ASN A 85 -30.47 -27.11 -12.45
CA ASN A 85 -31.18 -28.16 -11.75
C ASN A 85 -32.17 -27.47 -10.80
N ASP A 86 -33.44 -27.48 -11.19
CA ASP A 86 -34.61 -27.22 -10.35
C ASP A 86 -35.27 -28.58 -10.09
N GLU A 87 -35.61 -28.88 -8.84
CA GLU A 87 -36.76 -29.74 -8.55
C GLU A 87 -37.35 -29.41 -7.16
N SER A 88 -38.56 -28.83 -7.23
CA SER A 88 -39.60 -28.73 -6.19
C SER A 88 -40.27 -30.11 -5.95
N PHE A 89 -40.97 -30.42 -4.85
CA PHE A 89 -42.36 -30.02 -4.54
C PHE A 89 -42.80 -30.32 -3.06
N GLU A 90 -43.50 -29.34 -2.47
CA GLU A 90 -44.75 -29.32 -1.66
C GLU A 90 -45.10 -30.20 -0.41
N THR A 91 -45.31 -29.47 0.71
CA THR A 91 -46.45 -29.31 1.70
C THR A 91 -47.23 -30.45 2.43
N VAL A 92 -47.39 -30.25 3.76
CA VAL A 92 -48.62 -30.21 4.64
C VAL A 92 -48.49 -30.90 6.03
N ALA A 93 -48.85 -30.13 7.08
CA ALA A 93 -49.24 -30.34 8.50
C ALA A 93 -49.29 -31.74 9.17
N ASP A 94 -48.94 -31.88 10.47
CA ASP A 94 -49.82 -31.63 11.64
C ASP A 94 -49.20 -31.97 13.04
N ASN A 95 -49.57 -31.16 14.04
CA ASN A 95 -49.72 -31.37 15.51
C ASN A 95 -48.78 -32.22 16.41
N LYS A 96 -48.15 -31.60 17.44
CA LYS A 96 -48.49 -31.74 18.90
C LYS A 96 -47.48 -31.11 19.90
N GLN A 97 -47.99 -30.20 20.72
CA GLN A 97 -47.87 -30.07 22.19
C GLN A 97 -46.51 -30.25 22.91
N LYS A 98 -46.03 -29.17 23.56
CA LYS A 98 -46.04 -28.87 25.03
C LYS A 98 -44.76 -28.16 25.51
N SER A 99 -44.96 -26.93 26.01
CA SER A 99 -44.09 -26.27 27.02
C SER A 99 -44.41 -26.88 28.41
N PRO A 100 -43.57 -26.74 29.47
CA PRO A 100 -43.54 -25.45 30.19
C PRO A 100 -42.23 -25.05 30.91
N ARG A 101 -42.08 -23.71 31.02
CA ARG A 101 -41.74 -22.90 32.21
C ARG A 101 -40.31 -22.83 32.78
N ILE A 102 -39.83 -21.60 32.67
CA ILE A 102 -38.97 -20.80 33.56
C ILE A 102 -39.28 -21.00 35.05
N VAL A 103 -38.23 -21.19 35.85
CA VAL A 103 -38.12 -20.73 37.24
C VAL A 103 -36.75 -20.09 37.39
N GLY A 104 -36.73 -18.80 37.73
CA GLY A 104 -35.51 -18.08 38.08
C GLY A 104 -35.07 -18.41 39.50
N ASN A 105 -33.76 -18.36 39.74
CA ASN A 105 -33.22 -18.13 41.07
C ASN A 105 -32.01 -17.21 40.96
N ARG A 106 -32.02 -16.19 41.82
CA ARG A 106 -31.09 -15.07 41.88
C ARG A 106 -30.50 -15.11 43.27
N GLU A 107 -29.22 -15.40 43.43
CA GLU A 107 -28.49 -15.08 44.65
C GLU A 107 -27.07 -14.59 44.32
N SER A 108 -26.77 -13.44 44.91
CA SER A 108 -25.49 -12.74 44.90
C SER A 108 -24.56 -13.26 46.01
N PHE A 109 -23.37 -12.63 46.10
CA PHE A 109 -22.31 -12.71 47.13
C PHE A 109 -21.20 -13.71 46.83
N SER A 110 -19.92 -13.45 47.05
CA SER A 110 -19.15 -12.23 47.33
C SER A 110 -17.67 -12.55 47.04
N SER A 111 -16.86 -11.51 46.97
CA SER A 111 -15.41 -11.53 46.78
C SER A 111 -14.64 -12.37 47.80
N SER A 112 -13.66 -13.14 47.32
CA SER A 112 -12.51 -13.57 48.13
C SER A 112 -11.25 -13.40 47.29
N ALA A 113 -10.39 -12.49 47.75
CA ALA A 113 -9.07 -12.26 47.20
C ALA A 113 -8.17 -13.47 47.48
N THR A 114 -7.58 -14.02 46.42
CA THR A 114 -6.33 -14.77 46.50
C THR A 114 -5.32 -14.07 45.61
N SER A 115 -4.27 -13.58 46.25
CA SER A 115 -3.08 -13.01 45.61
C SER A 115 -2.37 -14.11 44.82
N GLY A 116 -2.76 -14.30 43.56
CA GLY A 116 -1.93 -14.98 42.58
C GLY A 116 -1.14 -13.91 41.84
N MET A 117 0.19 -13.90 42.00
CA MET A 117 1.07 -13.22 41.06
C MET A 117 0.72 -13.71 39.66
N VAL A 118 0.18 -12.81 38.83
CA VAL A 118 0.16 -13.06 37.39
C VAL A 118 1.60 -12.89 36.94
N ASP A 119 2.21 -14.01 36.54
CA ASP A 119 3.49 -14.04 35.85
C ASP A 119 3.34 -13.22 34.56
N ILE A 120 3.75 -11.95 34.61
CA ILE A 120 3.72 -11.00 33.49
C ILE A 120 4.85 -11.30 32.48
N ASP A 121 5.63 -12.35 32.71
CA ASP A 121 6.86 -12.64 31.95
C ASP A 121 6.65 -13.32 30.58
N ASN A 122 5.42 -13.44 30.08
CA ASN A 122 5.17 -13.98 28.73
C ASN A 122 4.12 -13.20 27.93
N THR A 123 4.19 -11.87 27.96
CA THR A 123 3.57 -11.11 26.85
C THR A 123 4.51 -11.25 25.65
N GLN A 124 4.40 -12.36 24.91
CA GLN A 124 4.89 -12.38 23.53
C GLN A 124 4.23 -11.19 22.85
N LEU A 125 5.03 -10.17 22.56
CA LEU A 125 4.58 -9.04 21.77
C LEU A 125 4.16 -9.63 20.42
N GLU A 126 2.87 -9.53 20.11
CA GLU A 126 2.38 -9.91 18.80
C GLU A 126 3.28 -9.25 17.75
N PRO A 127 3.88 -10.04 16.83
CA PRO A 127 4.69 -9.50 15.76
C PRO A 127 3.89 -8.39 15.07
N SER A 128 4.55 -7.27 14.78
CA SER A 128 3.89 -6.10 14.20
C SER A 128 3.03 -6.52 13.01
N ARG A 129 1.68 -6.55 13.19
CA ARG A 129 0.72 -6.82 12.11
C ARG A 129 0.86 -5.81 10.98
N LEU A 130 1.58 -4.71 11.22
CA LEU A 130 2.02 -3.77 10.22
C LEU A 130 2.63 -4.47 9.01
N LEU A 131 3.60 -5.38 9.15
CA LEU A 131 4.22 -5.99 7.97
C LEU A 131 3.20 -6.81 7.17
N ASP A 132 2.31 -7.54 7.83
CA ASP A 132 1.23 -8.31 7.17
C ASP A 132 0.21 -7.39 6.50
N ILE A 133 -0.21 -6.32 7.19
CA ILE A 133 -1.14 -5.32 6.68
C ILE A 133 -0.52 -4.58 5.50
N LEU A 134 0.76 -4.22 5.59
CA LEU A 134 1.53 -3.61 4.52
C LEU A 134 1.62 -4.56 3.35
N THR A 135 2.07 -5.80 3.56
CA THR A 135 2.19 -6.82 2.51
C THR A 135 0.85 -7.02 1.81
N ARG A 136 -0.25 -7.14 2.56
CA ARG A 136 -1.61 -7.28 2.01
C ARG A 136 -2.09 -6.04 1.25
N LYS A 137 -1.75 -4.84 1.71
CA LYS A 137 -2.13 -3.57 1.07
C LYS A 137 -1.23 -3.23 -0.14
N THR A 138 0.02 -3.67 -0.15
CA THR A 138 0.96 -3.51 -1.27
C THR A 138 0.83 -4.62 -2.31
N SER A 139 0.32 -5.80 -1.94
CA SER A 139 0.02 -6.88 -2.86
C SER A 139 -1.24 -6.55 -3.66
N PHE A 140 -1.11 -5.61 -4.60
CA PHE A 140 -2.11 -5.48 -5.65
C PHE A 140 -2.19 -6.81 -6.41
N LEU A 141 -3.39 -7.30 -6.71
CA LEU A 141 -3.63 -8.60 -7.37
C LEU A 141 -3.18 -8.64 -8.84
N GLY A 142 -2.72 -7.50 -9.38
CA GLY A 142 -2.15 -7.41 -10.72
C GLY A 142 -0.63 -7.33 -10.66
N ASN A 143 0.06 -8.08 -11.53
CA ASN A 143 1.52 -8.07 -11.67
C ASN A 143 2.09 -6.74 -12.25
N PHE A 144 1.31 -5.67 -12.32
CA PHE A 144 1.69 -4.42 -13.00
C PHE A 144 1.44 -3.21 -12.10
N VAL A 145 2.54 -2.53 -11.74
CA VAL A 145 2.52 -1.18 -11.15
C VAL A 145 2.47 -0.18 -12.31
N SER A 146 1.55 0.80 -12.24
CA SER A 146 1.37 1.75 -13.34
C SER A 146 2.52 2.78 -13.41
N ILE A 147 2.86 3.29 -14.61
CA ILE A 147 3.89 4.33 -14.75
C ILE A 147 3.62 5.56 -13.85
N PRO A 148 2.38 6.09 -13.76
CA PRO A 148 2.08 7.20 -12.86
C PRO A 148 2.33 6.88 -11.38
N GLU A 149 2.08 5.64 -10.97
CA GLU A 149 2.33 5.16 -9.60
C GLU A 149 3.83 5.12 -9.29
N ILE A 150 4.63 4.54 -10.18
CA ILE A 150 6.10 4.53 -10.08
C ILE A 150 6.64 5.97 -10.00
N GLN A 151 6.10 6.89 -10.82
CA GLN A 151 6.49 8.30 -10.79
C GLN A 151 6.12 8.97 -9.46
N ALA A 152 4.92 8.73 -8.94
CA ALA A 152 4.48 9.28 -7.65
C ALA A 152 5.33 8.75 -6.49
N GLN A 153 5.63 7.44 -6.49
CA GLN A 153 6.49 6.78 -5.51
C GLN A 153 7.90 7.41 -5.51
N ASN A 154 8.52 7.51 -6.69
CA ASN A 154 9.84 8.11 -6.86
C ASN A 154 9.87 9.57 -6.41
N ARG A 155 8.82 10.35 -6.68
CA ARG A 155 8.70 11.72 -6.16
C ARG A 155 8.64 11.75 -4.65
N ALA A 156 7.79 10.91 -4.02
CA ALA A 156 7.68 10.85 -2.56
C ALA A 156 9.02 10.55 -1.88
N LEU A 157 9.72 9.51 -2.36
CA LEU A 157 11.04 9.12 -1.87
C LEU A 157 12.08 10.23 -2.09
N LYS A 158 12.12 10.83 -3.28
CA LYS A 158 13.06 11.92 -3.61
C LYS A 158 12.83 13.18 -2.77
N HIS A 159 11.57 13.55 -2.50
CA HIS A 159 11.23 14.68 -1.64
C HIS A 159 11.68 14.45 -0.19
N CYS A 160 11.56 13.21 0.29
CA CYS A 160 12.01 12.83 1.62
C CYS A 160 13.52 12.53 1.69
N GLY A 161 14.22 12.42 0.56
CA GLY A 161 15.61 12.00 0.50
C GLY A 161 15.79 10.56 0.98
N LEU A 162 14.83 9.67 0.70
CA LEU A 162 14.84 8.26 1.12
C LEU A 162 14.99 7.33 -0.08
N SER A 163 15.43 6.09 0.15
CA SER A 163 15.58 5.05 -0.89
C SER A 163 14.43 4.05 -0.85
N GLU A 164 14.03 3.55 -2.02
CA GLU A 164 13.05 2.47 -2.17
C GLU A 164 13.53 1.16 -1.53
N ASP A 165 14.84 0.93 -1.48
CA ASP A 165 15.42 -0.27 -0.84
C ASP A 165 15.11 -0.31 0.66
N GLU A 166 15.05 0.86 1.30
CA GLU A 166 14.85 1.01 2.74
C GLU A 166 13.38 1.27 3.13
N TYR A 167 12.60 1.85 2.22
CA TYR A 167 11.24 2.32 2.49
C TYR A 167 10.20 1.75 1.52
N LEU A 168 9.09 1.28 2.07
CA LEU A 168 7.85 1.05 1.35
C LEU A 168 7.07 2.37 1.24
N VAL A 169 6.38 2.57 0.12
CA VAL A 169 5.49 3.72 -0.08
C VAL A 169 4.07 3.21 -0.25
N LEU A 170 3.13 3.77 0.51
CA LEU A 170 1.71 3.50 0.39
C LEU A 170 0.97 4.78 0.01
N PHE A 171 0.11 4.69 -1.00
CA PHE A 171 -0.78 5.79 -1.37
C PHE A 171 -2.07 5.72 -0.57
N MET A 172 -2.33 6.78 0.20
CA MET A 172 -3.50 6.87 1.07
C MET A 172 -4.53 7.85 0.49
N PRO A 173 -5.84 7.57 0.61
CA PRO A 173 -6.87 8.46 0.08
C PRO A 173 -6.81 9.86 0.71
N ASN A 174 -6.46 9.94 2.00
CA ASN A 174 -6.30 11.19 2.74
C ASN A 174 -5.41 10.99 3.98
N TYR A 175 -5.09 12.09 4.66
CA TYR A 175 -4.29 12.13 5.89
C TYR A 175 -4.87 11.27 7.02
N LYS A 176 -6.19 11.33 7.22
CA LYS A 176 -6.88 10.60 8.28
C LYS A 176 -6.70 9.08 8.10
N ASP A 177 -6.90 8.57 6.89
CA ASP A 177 -6.74 7.15 6.59
C ASP A 177 -5.30 6.67 6.82
N ALA A 178 -4.32 7.53 6.54
CA ALA A 178 -2.91 7.23 6.80
C ALA A 178 -2.61 7.13 8.30
N MET A 179 -3.11 8.08 9.10
CA MET A 179 -2.96 8.10 10.56
C MET A 179 -3.70 6.92 11.21
N MET A 180 -4.92 6.61 10.78
CA MET A 180 -5.68 5.45 11.26
C MET A 180 -4.95 4.15 10.93
N LEU A 181 -4.39 4.00 9.72
CA LEU A 181 -3.61 2.83 9.35
C LEU A 181 -2.44 2.61 10.32
N ILE A 182 -1.68 3.66 10.66
CA ILE A 182 -0.60 3.56 11.66
C ILE A 182 -1.16 3.19 13.02
N GLY A 183 -2.24 3.85 13.48
CA GLY A 183 -2.86 3.58 14.78
C GLY A 183 -3.35 2.13 14.94
N GLU A 184 -3.97 1.58 13.89
CA GLU A 184 -4.45 0.20 13.87
C GLU A 184 -3.33 -0.84 13.87
N SER A 185 -2.21 -0.53 13.21
CA SER A 185 -1.16 -1.49 12.91
C SER A 185 0.04 -1.43 13.84
N TYR A 186 0.28 -0.29 14.49
CA TYR A 186 1.36 -0.15 15.46
C TYR A 186 1.07 -0.99 16.72
N PRO A 187 2.04 -1.75 17.26
CA PRO A 187 1.82 -2.65 18.39
C PRO A 187 1.74 -1.88 19.72
N PHE A 188 0.66 -1.14 19.91
CA PHE A 188 0.31 -0.51 21.19
C PHE A 188 -0.12 -1.57 22.21
N PHE A 189 0.36 -1.44 23.44
CA PHE A 189 0.00 -2.31 24.56
C PHE A 189 0.24 -1.62 25.90
N LYS A 190 -0.36 -2.17 26.96
CA LYS A 190 -0.17 -1.73 28.33
C LYS A 190 1.31 -1.76 28.74
N GLY A 191 1.92 -0.59 28.90
CA GLY A 191 3.30 -0.45 29.36
C GLY A 191 4.26 0.17 28.35
N ASN A 192 3.87 0.29 27.07
CA ASN A 192 4.55 1.15 26.12
C ASN A 192 3.89 2.54 26.05
N TYR A 193 4.49 3.42 25.26
CA TYR A 193 4.14 4.84 25.23
C TYR A 193 3.70 5.30 23.84
N TYR A 194 2.82 6.28 23.82
CA TYR A 194 2.57 7.13 22.66
C TYR A 194 2.87 8.58 23.03
N LEU A 195 3.96 9.14 22.52
CA LEU A 195 4.35 10.53 22.75
C LEU A 195 4.04 11.33 21.49
N THR A 196 3.20 12.34 21.59
CA THR A 196 2.69 13.06 20.43
C THR A 196 2.79 14.57 20.62
N ILE A 197 3.19 15.26 19.56
CA ILE A 197 3.15 16.72 19.43
C ILE A 197 2.14 17.13 18.34
N ILE A 198 1.55 16.15 17.65
CA ILE A 198 0.47 16.40 16.70
C ILE A 198 -0.73 17.00 17.43
N ALA A 199 -1.32 18.04 16.84
CA ALA A 199 -2.46 18.73 17.40
C ALA A 199 -3.64 17.75 17.61
N GLU A 200 -4.41 17.99 18.66
CA GLU A 200 -5.36 17.00 19.17
C GLU A 200 -6.44 16.62 18.15
N GLU A 201 -6.89 17.57 17.35
CA GLU A 201 -7.87 17.43 16.28
C GLU A 201 -7.37 16.60 15.08
N SER A 202 -6.04 16.48 14.91
CA SER A 202 -5.39 15.80 13.80
C SER A 202 -4.71 14.49 14.21
N ASP A 203 -4.67 14.18 15.50
CA ASP A 203 -4.04 12.97 16.04
C ASP A 203 -5.03 11.80 16.13
N TYR A 204 -5.24 11.13 14.99
CA TYR A 204 -6.09 9.94 14.91
C TYR A 204 -5.45 8.68 15.50
N ILE A 205 -4.17 8.70 15.90
CA ILE A 205 -3.47 7.55 16.49
C ILE A 205 -3.76 7.44 17.99
N ARG A 206 -3.98 8.57 18.66
CA ARG A 206 -4.20 8.66 20.11
C ARG A 206 -5.28 7.72 20.63
N GLU A 207 -6.37 7.59 19.90
CA GLU A 207 -7.48 6.73 20.31
C GLU A 207 -7.07 5.25 20.35
N PHE A 208 -6.37 4.76 19.32
CA PHE A 208 -5.85 3.40 19.27
C PHE A 208 -4.86 3.12 20.40
N ALA A 209 -3.94 4.05 20.66
CA ALA A 209 -3.00 3.94 21.78
C ALA A 209 -3.74 3.84 23.13
N SER A 210 -4.78 4.65 23.32
CA SER A 210 -5.59 4.65 24.55
C SER A 210 -6.40 3.36 24.71
N GLN A 211 -7.05 2.90 23.65
CA GLN A 211 -7.82 1.64 23.64
C GLN A 211 -6.96 0.41 23.95
N ARG A 212 -5.66 0.46 23.59
CA ARG A 212 -4.66 -0.58 23.86
C ARG A 212 -3.92 -0.39 25.20
N GLU A 213 -4.38 0.54 26.03
CA GLU A 213 -3.80 0.88 27.34
C GLU A 213 -2.34 1.39 27.30
N SER A 214 -1.86 1.85 26.13
CA SER A 214 -0.59 2.54 26.03
C SER A 214 -0.65 3.89 26.74
N LYS A 215 0.46 4.31 27.34
CA LYS A 215 0.52 5.62 28.01
C LYS A 215 0.67 6.73 26.98
N VAL A 216 -0.42 7.46 26.73
CA VAL A 216 -0.43 8.66 25.89
C VAL A 216 0.17 9.85 26.63
N ILE A 217 1.08 10.56 25.96
CA ILE A 217 1.70 11.80 26.44
C ILE A 217 1.56 12.83 25.32
N SER A 218 0.67 13.80 25.49
CA SER A 218 0.58 14.97 24.61
C SER A 218 1.57 16.03 25.07
N ALA A 219 2.47 16.45 24.19
CA ALA A 219 3.48 17.46 24.46
C ALA A 219 3.24 18.71 23.61
N PRO A 220 3.46 19.91 24.16
CA PRO A 220 3.35 21.14 23.39
C PRO A 220 4.52 21.27 22.41
N GLU A 221 4.30 21.98 21.29
CA GLU A 221 5.31 22.23 20.25
C GLU A 221 6.59 22.88 20.80
N THR A 222 6.48 23.67 21.87
CA THR A 222 7.61 24.30 22.55
C THR A 222 8.67 23.31 23.04
N TRP A 223 8.31 22.03 23.20
CA TRP A 223 9.26 20.97 23.58
C TRP A 223 10.23 20.58 22.47
N LEU A 224 9.94 20.94 21.21
CA LEU A 224 10.83 20.71 20.08
C LEU A 224 11.94 21.75 19.97
N ASP A 225 11.91 22.80 20.79
CA ASP A 225 12.93 23.83 20.82
C ASP A 225 14.24 23.29 21.42
N LEU A 226 15.24 23.07 20.55
CA LEU A 226 16.57 22.59 20.92
C LEU A 226 17.35 23.56 21.82
N ARG A 227 16.93 24.84 21.89
CA ARG A 227 17.58 25.84 22.76
C ARG A 227 17.31 25.56 24.24
N ILE A 228 16.29 24.75 24.55
CA ILE A 228 15.95 24.36 25.92
C ILE A 228 16.89 23.23 26.35
N LYS A 229 17.97 23.57 27.08
CA LYS A 229 18.89 22.57 27.67
C LYS A 229 18.10 21.57 28.52
N GLY A 230 18.34 20.28 28.28
CA GLY A 230 17.63 19.22 28.99
C GLY A 230 16.14 19.20 28.68
N SER A 231 15.76 19.46 27.41
CA SER A 231 14.36 19.58 26.97
C SER A 231 13.48 18.50 27.57
N GLN A 232 12.26 18.89 27.94
CA GLN A 232 11.25 17.97 28.49
C GLN A 232 11.01 16.77 27.54
N LEU A 233 11.13 16.99 26.23
CA LEU A 233 11.12 15.92 25.23
C LEU A 233 12.26 14.90 25.44
N SER A 234 13.50 15.38 25.58
CA SER A 234 14.65 14.51 25.84
C SER A 234 14.50 13.71 27.14
N GLN A 235 13.93 14.33 28.18
CA GLN A 235 13.65 13.65 29.44
C GLN A 235 12.62 12.53 29.27
N ASN A 236 11.60 12.76 28.44
CA ASN A 236 10.61 11.73 28.12
C ASN A 236 11.21 10.56 27.34
N PHE A 237 12.11 10.82 26.38
CA PHE A 237 12.81 9.75 25.68
C PHE A 237 13.65 8.87 26.61
N ARG A 238 14.33 9.49 27.57
CA ARG A 238 15.19 8.81 28.57
C ARG A 238 14.44 8.07 29.66
N ARG A 239 13.10 8.13 29.71
CA ARG A 239 12.32 7.37 30.70
C ARG A 239 12.67 5.88 30.62
N LYS A 240 12.78 5.25 31.79
CA LYS A 240 13.00 3.81 31.89
C LYS A 240 11.73 3.10 31.41
N CYS A 241 11.89 2.14 30.51
CA CYS A 241 10.85 1.25 30.04
C CYS A 241 11.47 -0.15 29.96
N LYS A 242 10.70 -1.18 30.31
CA LYS A 242 11.15 -2.58 30.23
C LYS A 242 11.08 -3.13 28.79
N HIS A 243 10.44 -2.40 27.89
CA HIS A 243 10.20 -2.82 26.51
C HIS A 243 11.03 -1.98 25.54
N SER A 244 11.46 -2.65 24.46
CA SER A 244 12.13 -2.03 23.32
C SER A 244 11.44 -2.55 22.05
N PRO A 245 10.93 -1.68 21.17
CA PRO A 245 10.86 -0.23 21.30
C PRO A 245 9.98 0.21 22.49
N LYS A 246 10.26 1.38 23.06
CA LYS A 246 9.51 1.96 24.19
C LYS A 246 8.12 2.45 23.78
N GLY A 247 7.93 2.75 22.50
CA GLY A 247 6.73 3.42 22.03
C GLY A 247 6.92 4.13 20.70
N LEU A 248 5.87 4.84 20.29
CA LEU A 248 5.86 5.69 19.10
C LEU A 248 5.94 7.16 19.52
N PHE A 249 6.86 7.90 18.89
CA PHE A 249 6.94 9.35 18.96
C PHE A 249 6.42 9.97 17.66
N ALA A 250 5.38 10.80 17.71
CA ALA A 250 4.79 11.47 16.56
C ALA A 250 4.94 12.99 16.65
N TYR A 251 5.46 13.63 15.60
CA TYR A 251 5.57 15.10 15.56
C TYR A 251 5.58 15.63 14.12
N PRO A 252 5.16 16.90 13.92
CA PRO A 252 5.14 17.50 12.58
C PRO A 252 6.55 17.94 12.16
N ALA A 253 6.83 17.95 10.87
CA ALA A 253 8.07 18.48 10.30
C ALA A 253 8.09 20.02 10.27
N ASP A 254 6.91 20.63 10.32
CA ASP A 254 6.70 22.07 10.28
C ASP A 254 5.50 22.44 11.14
N VAL A 255 5.63 23.56 11.84
CA VAL A 255 4.53 24.16 12.60
C VAL A 255 4.12 25.45 11.90
N SER A 256 2.84 25.51 11.54
CA SER A 256 2.17 26.72 11.04
C SER A 256 2.87 27.39 9.84
N GLY A 257 3.50 26.61 8.96
CA GLY A 257 4.09 27.08 7.69
C GLY A 257 5.32 27.97 7.84
N THR A 258 5.82 28.18 9.06
CA THR A 258 6.77 29.27 9.36
C THR A 258 8.09 28.74 9.92
N THR A 259 8.06 27.66 10.70
CA THR A 259 9.26 27.12 11.37
C THR A 259 9.42 25.64 11.09
N ARG A 260 10.46 25.30 10.33
CA ARG A 260 10.93 23.92 10.16
C ARG A 260 11.47 23.40 11.48
N LEU A 261 10.93 22.28 11.92
CA LEU A 261 11.35 21.62 13.15
C LEU A 261 12.59 20.77 12.89
N SER A 262 13.44 20.65 13.91
CA SER A 262 14.69 19.93 13.77
C SER A 262 14.47 18.42 13.71
N MET A 263 14.99 17.79 12.66
CA MET A 263 14.98 16.33 12.47
C MET A 263 15.87 15.59 13.47
N HIS A 264 16.70 16.32 14.24
CA HIS A 264 17.54 15.76 15.30
C HIS A 264 16.74 14.93 16.32
N TRP A 265 15.48 15.30 16.56
CA TRP A 265 14.60 14.57 17.47
C TRP A 265 14.35 13.13 17.04
N ILE A 266 14.41 12.82 15.74
CA ILE A 266 14.33 11.44 15.24
C ILE A 266 15.50 10.63 15.78
N SER A 267 16.73 11.14 15.60
CA SER A 267 17.93 10.45 16.08
C SER A 267 17.98 10.34 17.60
N GLU A 268 17.57 11.38 18.33
CA GLU A 268 17.52 11.32 19.80
C GLU A 268 16.49 10.29 20.28
N ALA A 269 15.33 10.21 19.62
CA ALA A 269 14.32 9.19 19.91
C ALA A 269 14.84 7.77 19.63
N HIS A 270 15.46 7.53 18.48
CA HIS A 270 16.07 6.24 18.13
C HIS A 270 17.16 5.81 19.11
N ARG A 271 18.04 6.73 19.51
CA ARG A 271 19.08 6.48 20.54
C ARG A 271 18.49 6.05 21.88
N ASN A 272 17.22 6.35 22.12
CA ASN A 272 16.48 5.98 23.31
C ASN A 272 15.43 4.89 23.05
N SER A 273 15.56 4.14 21.95
CA SER A 273 14.71 3.01 21.58
C SER A 273 13.24 3.36 21.34
N TRP A 274 12.96 4.50 20.73
CA TRP A 274 11.61 4.86 20.26
C TRP A 274 11.51 4.67 18.75
N HIS A 275 10.32 4.33 18.26
CA HIS A 275 9.99 4.53 16.86
C HIS A 275 9.47 5.95 16.64
N VAL A 276 9.60 6.46 15.42
CA VAL A 276 9.27 7.84 15.08
C VAL A 276 8.36 7.93 13.86
N LEU A 277 7.25 8.65 14.02
CA LEU A 277 6.40 9.16 12.95
C LEU A 277 6.69 10.64 12.75
N LEU A 278 7.12 11.00 11.54
CA LEU A 278 7.27 12.38 11.10
C LEU A 278 6.11 12.76 10.17
N ASP A 279 5.31 13.76 10.56
CA ASP A 279 4.30 14.34 9.68
C ASP A 279 4.87 15.51 8.86
N ALA A 280 5.26 15.21 7.62
CA ALA A 280 5.71 16.18 6.62
C ALA A 280 4.60 16.59 5.63
N THR A 281 3.32 16.27 5.90
CA THR A 281 2.22 16.64 4.99
C THR A 281 1.95 18.14 4.86
N PRO A 282 2.19 19.00 5.88
CA PRO A 282 2.02 20.44 5.73
C PRO A 282 3.06 21.09 4.80
N LEU A 283 4.18 20.40 4.55
CA LEU A 283 5.25 20.92 3.71
C LEU A 283 4.84 20.88 2.24
N VAL A 284 4.87 22.04 1.59
CA VAL A 284 4.75 22.16 0.14
C VAL A 284 6.14 22.01 -0.46
N PHE A 285 6.39 20.89 -1.13
CA PHE A 285 7.65 20.62 -1.80
C PHE A 285 7.72 21.37 -3.14
N SER A 286 8.30 22.57 -3.14
CA SER A 286 8.70 23.21 -4.39
C SER A 286 9.88 22.49 -5.06
N GLU A 287 10.04 22.66 -6.36
CA GLU A 287 11.15 22.07 -7.11
C GLU A 287 12.50 22.36 -6.44
N GLY A 288 13.28 21.30 -6.21
CA GLY A 288 14.60 21.37 -5.58
C GLY A 288 14.61 21.28 -4.05
N GLN A 289 13.48 21.44 -3.37
CA GLN A 289 13.42 21.25 -1.91
C GLN A 289 13.28 19.78 -1.54
N ARG A 290 14.16 19.32 -0.64
CA ARG A 290 14.18 17.96 -0.10
C ARG A 290 14.34 18.01 1.41
N LEU A 291 13.69 17.09 2.11
CA LEU A 291 13.98 16.85 3.51
C LEU A 291 15.23 15.96 3.61
N PRO A 292 16.19 16.27 4.49
CA PRO A 292 17.39 15.45 4.66
C PRO A 292 17.11 14.23 5.56
N LEU A 293 16.07 13.44 5.27
CA LEU A 293 15.70 12.31 6.13
C LEU A 293 16.64 11.11 5.98
N ALA A 294 17.47 11.06 4.93
CA ALA A 294 18.52 10.04 4.78
C ALA A 294 19.40 9.88 6.03
N LEU A 295 19.67 10.97 6.75
CA LEU A 295 20.52 10.96 7.94
C LEU A 295 19.82 10.38 9.17
N HIS A 296 18.51 10.60 9.28
CA HIS A 296 17.73 10.34 10.49
C HIS A 296 16.85 9.10 10.37
N GLN A 297 16.39 8.79 9.17
CA GLN A 297 15.65 7.60 8.77
C GLN A 297 14.50 7.24 9.74
N PRO A 298 13.47 8.10 9.87
CA PRO A 298 12.30 7.83 10.72
C PRO A 298 11.57 6.55 10.29
N ASP A 299 10.83 5.93 11.22
CA ASP A 299 10.13 4.67 11.00
C ASP A 299 8.89 4.86 10.10
N PHE A 300 8.23 6.01 10.24
CA PHE A 300 7.13 6.45 9.39
C PHE A 300 7.33 7.90 8.95
N VAL A 301 6.97 8.18 7.69
CA VAL A 301 6.85 9.55 7.18
C VAL A 301 5.51 9.70 6.48
N LEU A 302 4.74 10.69 6.89
CA LEU A 302 3.59 11.16 6.10
C LEU A 302 4.04 12.33 5.25
N CYS A 303 3.79 12.29 3.95
CA CYS A 303 4.05 13.43 3.06
C CYS A 303 2.97 13.56 2.00
N THR A 304 2.90 14.72 1.37
CA THR A 304 2.05 14.94 0.19
C THR A 304 2.92 15.14 -1.04
N VAL A 305 2.49 14.56 -2.16
CA VAL A 305 3.15 14.72 -3.46
C VAL A 305 2.16 15.35 -4.43
N ASP A 306 2.61 16.36 -5.15
CA ASP A 306 1.82 16.99 -6.21
C ASP A 306 1.70 16.04 -7.42
N ASN A 307 0.48 15.94 -7.93
CA ASN A 307 0.13 15.16 -9.09
C ASN A 307 -0.29 16.12 -10.22
N THR A 308 0.71 16.70 -10.89
CA THR A 308 0.60 17.89 -11.75
C THR A 308 -0.39 17.79 -12.93
N HIS A 309 -0.96 16.63 -13.23
CA HIS A 309 -1.89 16.45 -14.35
C HIS A 309 -3.06 15.49 -14.06
N ALA A 310 -3.36 15.20 -12.79
CA ALA A 310 -4.43 14.27 -12.45
C ALA A 310 -5.18 14.66 -11.17
N HIS A 311 -6.37 14.07 -11.00
CA HIS A 311 -7.19 14.21 -9.80
C HIS A 311 -7.06 12.94 -8.93
N PRO A 312 -6.81 13.07 -7.61
CA PRO A 312 -6.60 14.32 -6.88
C PRO A 312 -5.25 14.98 -7.23
N SER A 313 -5.21 16.31 -7.13
CA SER A 313 -4.00 17.12 -7.42
C SER A 313 -2.87 16.90 -6.42
N LYS A 314 -3.18 16.34 -5.25
CA LYS A 314 -2.23 15.91 -4.24
C LYS A 314 -2.53 14.48 -3.83
N ILE A 315 -1.48 13.69 -3.66
CA ILE A 315 -1.55 12.32 -3.18
C ILE A 315 -0.90 12.26 -1.80
N THR A 316 -1.62 11.72 -0.82
CA THR A 316 -1.05 11.46 0.51
C THR A 316 -0.26 10.17 0.44
N CYS A 317 1.00 10.22 0.87
CA CYS A 317 1.89 9.07 0.89
C CYS A 317 2.29 8.76 2.34
N LEU A 318 2.20 7.47 2.71
CA LEU A 318 2.80 6.94 3.93
C LEU A 318 4.04 6.15 3.54
N LEU A 319 5.21 6.64 3.93
CA LEU A 319 6.47 5.94 3.77
C LEU A 319 6.74 5.15 5.06
N VAL A 320 7.02 3.87 4.91
CA VAL A 320 7.30 2.98 6.05
C VAL A 320 8.67 2.37 5.89
N ARG A 321 9.47 2.48 6.94
CA ARG A 321 10.79 1.87 7.00
C ARG A 321 10.67 0.35 7.11
N LYS A 322 11.21 -0.38 6.14
CA LYS A 322 11.14 -1.86 6.07
C LYS A 322 11.71 -2.52 7.33
N ARG A 323 12.94 -2.15 7.71
CA ARG A 323 13.67 -2.80 8.81
C ARG A 323 13.07 -2.59 10.20
N SER A 324 12.23 -1.58 10.40
CA SER A 324 11.64 -1.28 11.71
C SER A 324 10.61 -2.34 12.14
N PHE A 325 10.11 -3.12 11.18
CA PHE A 325 9.05 -4.10 11.39
C PHE A 325 9.36 -5.44 10.73
N ASP A 326 10.62 -5.65 10.37
CA ASP A 326 11.08 -6.91 9.80
C ASP A 326 11.26 -7.94 10.92
N THR A 327 10.30 -8.85 11.00
CA THR A 327 10.24 -9.94 12.00
C THR A 327 11.26 -11.04 11.72
N THR A 328 11.93 -11.02 10.56
CA THR A 328 12.94 -12.03 10.20
C THR A 328 14.24 -11.88 11.00
N SER A 329 14.46 -10.72 11.64
CA SER A 329 15.64 -10.44 12.44
C SER A 329 15.56 -10.89 13.91
N SER A 330 14.41 -11.39 14.37
CA SER A 330 14.21 -11.85 15.75
C SER A 330 14.35 -13.38 15.91
N SER A 331 15.41 -13.96 15.35
CA SER A 331 15.89 -15.29 15.76
C SER A 331 17.29 -15.13 16.38
N PRO A 332 17.46 -15.36 17.69
CA PRO A 332 18.77 -15.35 18.32
C PRO A 332 19.65 -16.53 17.90
#